data_AF-A0A2H1WF85-F1
#
_entry.id   AF-A0A2H1WF85-F1
#
_cell.length_a   1.000
_cell.length_b   1.000
_cell.length_c   1.000
_cell.angle_alpha   90.00
_cell.angle_beta   90.00
_cell.angle_gamma   90.00
#
_symmetry.space_group_name_H-M   'P 1'
#
loop_
_entity.id
_entity.type
_entity.pdbx_description
1 polymer ?
#
loop_
_entity_poly.entity_id
_entity_poly.type
_entity_poly.pdbx_seq_one_letter_code
_entity_poly.pdbx_strand_id
1 'polypeptide(L)'
;MGCGEFLVKYILFFANLVFANNPPHAPAVARDTLGVGDRATIVGHRKCGSADGRPEPDPCVRRIAFRARLKEPSDRHRWGPLAGLTLLGLGIAVQLQSTDIVQIADYNIQIAPITSMIVGGIVFFIAFFGCCGAIRESNCMLVTYSIFMLLLMIIKLTLAILIFVKLDDVVSKVPLWLNEAFKQDQVSFQAIEKTFTCCGPDGYSSYVGRDLSPTCCATPQCTSLTAYGGCNTHVQQFFQTFGLAIGSVMIVIVSLELVAAVFGLCLANTVRNKSRRARY
;
A
#
# COMPACT_ATOMS: atom_id res chain seq x y z
N MET A 1 15.05 21.47 -16.05
CA MET A 1 14.09 21.29 -14.94
C MET A 1 14.40 19.99 -14.21
N GLY A 2 14.53 20.03 -12.88
CA GLY A 2 15.01 18.90 -12.09
C GLY A 2 13.92 17.86 -11.79
N CYS A 3 14.33 16.58 -11.72
CA CYS A 3 13.56 15.41 -11.25
C CYS A 3 12.73 15.74 -9.97
N GLY A 4 13.19 16.67 -9.12
CA GLY A 4 12.51 17.11 -7.90
C GLY A 4 11.36 18.14 -8.07
N GLU A 5 11.35 18.99 -9.10
CA GLU A 5 10.25 19.97 -9.29
C GLU A 5 8.96 19.30 -9.78
N PHE A 6 9.11 18.26 -10.61
CA PHE A 6 8.00 17.43 -11.07
C PHE A 6 7.38 16.65 -9.90
N LEU A 7 8.22 16.15 -9.00
CA LEU A 7 7.81 15.41 -7.81
C LEU A 7 6.91 16.24 -6.88
N VAL A 8 7.28 17.50 -6.62
CA VAL A 8 6.53 18.37 -5.70
C VAL A 8 5.18 18.78 -6.28
N LYS A 9 5.13 19.13 -7.57
CA LYS A 9 3.86 19.46 -8.26
C LYS A 9 2.94 18.25 -8.36
N TYR A 10 3.50 17.06 -8.59
CA TYR A 10 2.74 15.81 -8.62
C TYR A 10 2.17 15.49 -7.22
N ILE A 11 2.99 15.46 -6.17
CA ILE A 11 2.52 15.21 -4.79
C ILE A 11 1.40 16.19 -4.38
N LEU A 12 1.53 17.49 -4.70
CA LEU A 12 0.50 18.49 -4.41
C LEU A 12 -0.79 18.28 -5.22
N PHE A 13 -0.69 17.83 -6.47
CA PHE A 13 -1.86 17.51 -7.30
C PHE A 13 -2.63 16.29 -6.76
N PHE A 14 -1.92 15.23 -6.36
CA PHE A 14 -2.54 14.02 -5.81
C PHE A 14 -3.10 14.22 -4.40
N ALA A 15 -2.42 14.99 -3.55
CA ALA A 15 -2.98 15.40 -2.28
C ALA A 15 -4.33 16.12 -2.50
N ASN A 16 -4.40 17.08 -3.42
CA ASN A 16 -5.66 17.75 -3.74
C ASN A 16 -6.74 16.79 -4.29
N LEU A 17 -6.39 15.80 -5.12
CA LEU A 17 -7.35 14.81 -5.64
C LEU A 17 -7.92 13.87 -4.57
N VAL A 18 -7.08 13.43 -3.63
CA VAL A 18 -7.50 12.56 -2.51
C VAL A 18 -8.34 13.33 -1.51
N PHE A 19 -7.96 14.58 -1.19
CA PHE A 19 -8.74 15.43 -0.28
C PHE A 19 -10.04 15.95 -0.89
N ALA A 20 -10.14 16.06 -2.22
CA ALA A 20 -11.37 16.49 -2.90
C ALA A 20 -12.46 15.40 -2.98
N ASN A 21 -12.10 14.11 -2.87
CA ASN A 21 -13.06 13.00 -3.00
C ASN A 21 -13.53 12.41 -1.66
N ASN A 22 -13.10 12.96 -0.53
CA ASN A 22 -13.54 12.47 0.78
C ASN A 22 -14.72 13.31 1.29
N PRO A 23 -15.96 12.79 1.32
CA PRO A 23 -17.09 13.51 1.93
C PRO A 23 -16.86 13.68 3.45
N PRO A 24 -17.28 14.82 4.03
CA PRO A 24 -16.92 15.20 5.39
C PRO A 24 -17.75 14.42 6.40
N HIS A 25 -17.30 13.22 6.78
CA HIS A 25 -17.82 12.53 7.95
C HIS A 25 -16.68 12.05 8.85
N ALA A 26 -16.07 13.02 9.54
CA ALA A 26 -15.40 12.76 10.82
C ALA A 26 -15.65 13.97 11.75
N PRO A 27 -16.08 13.75 13.00
CA PRO A 27 -16.36 14.82 13.95
C PRO A 27 -15.08 15.55 14.35
N ALA A 28 -15.23 16.86 14.58
CA ALA A 28 -14.17 17.74 15.05
C ALA A 28 -13.61 17.26 16.40
N VAL A 29 -12.40 16.72 16.39
CA VAL A 29 -11.58 16.58 17.60
C VAL A 29 -10.75 17.86 17.74
N ALA A 30 -10.97 18.52 18.86
CA ALA A 30 -10.52 19.85 19.20
C ALA A 30 -8.99 20.03 19.08
N ARG A 31 -8.62 21.20 18.57
CA ARG A 31 -7.29 21.79 18.71
C ARG A 31 -7.11 22.22 20.16
N ASP A 32 -6.19 21.59 20.87
CA ASP A 32 -5.57 22.22 22.04
C ASP A 32 -4.19 22.76 21.66
N THR A 33 -4.14 24.09 21.67
CA THR A 33 -2.97 24.95 21.60
C THR A 33 -2.14 24.90 22.88
N LEU A 34 -0.93 24.37 22.81
CA LEU A 34 0.24 24.81 23.59
C LEU A 34 1.40 24.86 22.58
N GLY A 35 2.16 25.92 22.40
CA GLY A 35 2.71 26.86 23.37
C GLY A 35 4.12 27.15 22.85
N VAL A 36 4.28 28.36 22.31
CA VAL A 36 5.47 28.88 21.63
C VAL A 36 6.72 28.83 22.50
N GLY A 37 7.85 28.39 21.93
CA GLY A 37 9.16 28.65 22.51
C GLY A 37 10.27 27.74 21.96
N ASP A 38 10.86 28.10 20.82
CA ASP A 38 12.32 28.36 20.79
C ASP A 38 12.83 28.86 19.44
N ARG A 39 13.71 29.86 19.53
CA ARG A 39 14.30 30.68 18.46
C ARG A 39 15.07 29.85 17.43
N ALA A 40 14.72 30.01 16.16
CA ALA A 40 15.63 29.74 15.05
C ALA A 40 16.19 31.07 14.51
N THR A 41 17.43 31.36 14.90
CA THR A 41 18.23 32.48 14.41
C THR A 41 18.41 32.40 12.90
N ILE A 42 18.02 33.46 12.18
CA ILE A 42 18.30 33.66 10.75
C ILE A 42 19.80 33.92 10.61
N VAL A 43 20.55 32.99 10.02
CA VAL A 43 21.93 33.22 9.59
C VAL A 43 21.90 33.82 8.19
N GLY A 44 22.43 35.04 8.08
CA GLY A 44 22.35 35.90 6.90
C GLY A 44 22.96 35.33 5.62
N HIS A 45 22.37 35.78 4.51
CA HIS A 45 22.89 35.67 3.15
C HIS A 45 24.33 36.23 3.08
N ARG A 46 25.32 35.38 2.83
CA ARG A 46 26.61 35.85 2.29
C ARG A 46 26.49 35.92 0.76
N LYS A 47 26.58 37.14 0.21
CA LYS A 47 26.87 37.38 -1.21
C LYS A 47 28.24 36.78 -1.53
N CYS A 48 28.32 35.91 -2.54
CA CYS A 48 29.61 35.60 -3.17
C CYS A 48 29.89 36.69 -4.21
N GLY A 49 30.85 37.56 -3.88
CA GLY A 49 31.48 38.48 -4.83
C GLY A 49 32.45 37.73 -5.73
N SER A 50 32.52 38.17 -6.98
CA SER A 50 33.38 37.64 -8.04
C SER A 50 34.72 38.36 -8.05
N ALA A 51 35.83 37.62 -8.00
CA ALA A 51 37.16 38.03 -8.45
C ALA A 51 38.10 36.81 -8.44
N ASP A 52 38.31 36.16 -9.58
CA ASP A 52 39.64 35.86 -10.15
C ASP A 52 39.46 35.06 -11.46
N GLY A 53 40.27 35.40 -12.47
CA GLY A 53 40.17 34.88 -13.83
C GLY A 53 40.96 33.59 -14.04
N ARG A 54 40.25 32.46 -14.23
CA ARG A 54 40.71 31.28 -14.98
C ARG A 54 39.52 30.53 -15.60
N PRO A 55 39.66 29.89 -16.77
CA PRO A 55 38.57 29.11 -17.35
C PRO A 55 38.62 27.68 -16.79
N GLU A 56 37.88 27.42 -15.71
CA GLU A 56 37.54 26.07 -15.25
C GLU A 56 36.02 25.86 -15.38
N PRO A 57 35.54 24.68 -15.79
CA PRO A 57 34.12 24.45 -16.02
C PRO A 57 33.41 24.23 -14.68
N ASP A 58 32.76 25.26 -14.15
CA ASP A 58 32.05 25.20 -12.86
C ASP A 58 30.74 24.39 -12.91
N PRO A 59 30.57 23.34 -12.08
CA PRO A 59 29.29 22.72 -11.77
C PRO A 59 28.64 23.40 -10.56
N CYS A 60 28.04 24.58 -10.74
CA CYS A 60 27.32 25.30 -9.67
C CYS A 60 25.84 24.87 -9.53
N VAL A 61 25.55 23.56 -9.57
CA VAL A 61 24.25 22.99 -9.20
C VAL A 61 24.47 21.74 -8.36
N ARG A 62 25.01 21.92 -7.15
CA ARG A 62 25.02 20.84 -6.15
C ARG A 62 25.08 21.40 -4.74
N ARG A 63 23.91 21.38 -4.10
CA ARG A 63 23.63 21.24 -2.65
C ARG A 63 22.60 22.27 -2.20
N ILE A 64 21.35 21.98 -2.55
CA ILE A 64 20.30 22.13 -1.54
C ILE A 64 20.19 20.76 -0.89
N ALA A 65 21.15 20.48 0.00
CA ALA A 65 21.07 19.34 0.89
C ALA A 65 19.91 19.62 1.84
N PHE A 66 18.80 18.90 1.63
CA PHE A 66 17.68 18.86 2.56
C PHE A 66 18.19 18.22 3.84
N ARG A 67 18.73 19.05 4.74
CA ARG A 67 19.29 18.65 6.02
C ARG A 67 18.13 18.50 7.00
N ALA A 68 17.29 17.50 6.78
CA ALA A 68 16.43 16.99 7.83
C ALA A 68 17.37 16.42 8.90
N ARG A 69 17.53 17.16 10.01
CA ARG A 69 18.23 16.66 11.19
C ARG A 69 17.39 15.58 11.84
N LEU A 70 17.51 14.35 11.34
CA LEU A 70 17.41 13.21 12.24
C LEU A 70 18.76 13.12 12.94
N LYS A 71 18.71 13.21 14.28
CA LYS A 71 19.84 13.03 15.19
C LYS A 71 20.52 11.70 14.87
N GLU A 72 21.68 11.76 14.21
CA GLU A 72 22.53 10.59 13.96
C GLU A 72 23.28 10.21 15.24
N PRO A 73 23.24 8.94 15.68
CA PRO A 73 24.37 8.34 16.34
C PRO A 73 25.34 7.79 15.28
N SER A 74 26.60 8.18 15.46
CA SER A 74 27.80 7.76 14.74
C SER A 74 27.94 6.23 14.68
N ASP A 75 28.55 5.72 13.60
CA ASP A 75 28.95 4.32 13.31
C ASP A 75 27.95 3.39 12.57
N ARG A 76 27.28 3.87 11.51
CA ARG A 76 26.29 3.11 10.70
C ARG A 76 26.71 2.74 9.26
N HIS A 77 27.99 2.54 8.96
CA HIS A 77 28.42 2.17 7.59
C HIS A 77 28.36 0.66 7.25
N ARG A 78 27.85 -0.21 8.14
CA ARG A 78 27.85 -1.68 7.93
C ARG A 78 26.51 -2.40 8.11
N TRP A 79 25.45 -1.70 8.52
CA TRP A 79 24.18 -2.34 8.98
C TRP A 79 23.01 -2.30 8.00
N GLY A 80 23.14 -1.66 6.83
CA GLY A 80 22.09 -1.65 5.79
C GLY A 80 21.63 -3.07 5.35
N PRO A 81 22.54 -3.98 4.97
CA PRO A 81 22.16 -5.34 4.56
C PRO A 81 21.72 -6.23 5.72
N LEU A 82 22.19 -5.96 6.95
CA LEU A 82 21.80 -6.72 8.15
C LEU A 82 20.35 -6.48 8.53
N ALA A 83 19.84 -5.25 8.37
CA ALA A 83 18.42 -4.94 8.61
C ALA A 83 17.48 -5.68 7.65
N GLY A 84 17.88 -5.83 6.38
CA GLY A 84 17.13 -6.62 5.39
C GLY A 84 17.13 -8.11 5.73
N LEU A 85 18.30 -8.68 6.04
CA LEU A 85 18.44 -10.09 6.43
C LEU A 85 17.65 -10.43 7.70
N THR A 86 17.64 -9.54 8.70
CA THR A 86 16.86 -9.74 9.93
C THR A 86 15.36 -9.66 9.68
N LEU A 87 14.90 -8.76 8.80
CA LEU A 87 13.48 -8.66 8.44
C LEU A 87 12.99 -9.90 7.67
N LEU A 88 13.87 -10.49 6.86
CA LEU A 88 13.57 -11.72 6.12
C LEU A 88 13.60 -12.95 7.00
N GLY A 89 14.60 -13.06 7.87
CA GLY A 89 14.68 -14.12 8.87
C GLY A 89 13.44 -14.10 9.77
N LEU A 90 13.00 -12.91 10.18
CA LEU A 90 11.78 -12.74 10.96
C LEU A 90 10.53 -13.12 10.16
N GLY A 91 10.41 -12.71 8.90
CA GLY A 91 9.29 -13.07 8.04
C GLY A 91 9.17 -14.58 7.80
N ILE A 92 10.29 -15.26 7.56
CA ILE A 92 10.35 -16.72 7.36
C ILE A 92 10.04 -17.45 8.67
N ALA A 93 10.60 -17.01 9.80
CA ALA A 93 10.34 -17.61 11.12
C ALA A 93 8.85 -17.53 11.50
N VAL A 94 8.21 -16.39 11.26
CA VAL A 94 6.75 -16.22 11.50
C VAL A 94 5.93 -17.14 10.59
N GLN A 95 6.31 -17.29 9.31
CA GLN A 95 5.59 -18.18 8.39
C GLN A 95 5.73 -19.67 8.76
N LEU A 96 6.92 -20.13 9.18
CA LEU A 96 7.12 -21.52 9.60
C LEU A 96 6.31 -21.89 10.85
N GLN A 97 6.12 -20.95 11.77
CA GLN A 97 5.26 -21.17 12.94
C GLN A 97 3.76 -21.16 12.58
N SER A 98 3.39 -20.56 11.44
CA SER A 98 2.00 -20.48 10.96
C SER A 98 1.57 -21.74 10.19
N THR A 99 2.51 -22.44 9.54
CA THR A 99 2.23 -23.62 8.70
C THR A 99 1.75 -24.84 9.49
N ASP A 100 2.20 -25.00 10.74
CA ASP A 100 1.82 -26.13 11.59
C ASP A 100 0.32 -26.10 11.99
N ILE A 101 -0.32 -24.93 11.92
CA ILE A 101 -1.76 -24.75 12.21
C ILE A 101 -2.62 -25.02 10.96
N VAL A 102 -2.09 -24.77 9.76
CA VAL A 102 -2.85 -24.82 8.49
C VAL A 102 -2.97 -26.24 7.93
N GLN A 103 -2.08 -27.16 8.28
CA GLN A 103 -2.11 -28.55 7.78
C GLN A 103 -3.30 -29.38 8.28
N ILE A 104 -4.08 -28.86 9.24
CA ILE A 104 -5.27 -29.52 9.80
C ILE A 104 -6.57 -29.03 9.11
N ALA A 105 -6.48 -28.05 8.21
CA ALA A 105 -7.63 -27.43 7.56
C ALA A 105 -7.71 -27.77 6.06
N ASP A 106 -8.93 -28.05 5.63
CA ASP A 106 -9.41 -28.44 4.31
C ASP A 106 -8.80 -27.63 3.12
N TYR A 107 -8.84 -28.21 1.92
CA TYR A 107 -8.15 -27.75 0.70
C TYR A 107 -8.45 -26.29 0.32
N ASN A 108 -9.63 -25.79 0.67
CA ASN A 108 -10.05 -24.41 0.38
C ASN A 108 -9.39 -23.36 1.31
N ILE A 109 -8.94 -23.74 2.50
CA ILE A 109 -8.22 -22.84 3.43
C ILE A 109 -6.73 -22.75 3.08
N GLN A 110 -6.22 -23.66 2.25
CA GLN A 110 -4.80 -23.70 1.86
C GLN A 110 -4.44 -22.67 0.78
N ILE A 111 -5.40 -22.13 0.04
CA ILE A 111 -5.15 -21.16 -1.04
C ILE A 111 -4.66 -19.80 -0.50
N ALA A 112 -5.21 -19.34 0.62
CA ALA A 112 -4.84 -18.08 1.25
C ALA A 112 -3.38 -18.02 1.74
N PRO A 113 -2.85 -19.02 2.48
CA PRO A 113 -1.45 -19.01 2.92
C PRO A 113 -0.47 -19.19 1.77
N ILE A 114 -0.76 -20.06 0.78
CA ILE A 114 0.14 -20.28 -0.38
C ILE A 114 0.30 -19.00 -1.20
N THR A 115 -0.80 -18.28 -1.46
CA THR A 115 -0.75 -17.01 -2.21
C THR A 115 0.03 -15.93 -1.45
N SER A 116 -0.11 -15.87 -0.12
CA SER A 116 0.67 -14.93 0.71
C SER A 116 2.18 -15.17 0.65
N MET A 117 2.61 -16.43 0.57
CA MET A 117 4.03 -16.80 0.46
C MET A 117 4.62 -16.33 -0.87
N ILE A 118 3.90 -16.52 -1.98
CA ILE A 118 4.33 -16.10 -3.31
C ILE A 118 4.46 -14.56 -3.38
N VAL A 119 3.46 -13.83 -2.87
CA VAL A 119 3.49 -12.37 -2.82
C VAL A 119 4.66 -11.88 -1.96
N GLY A 120 4.86 -12.48 -0.79
CA GLY A 120 5.99 -12.15 0.10
C GLY A 120 7.35 -12.38 -0.56
N GLY A 121 7.51 -13.48 -1.30
CA GLY A 121 8.73 -13.78 -2.04
C GLY A 121 9.05 -12.72 -3.12
N ILE A 122 8.05 -12.33 -3.92
CA ILE A 122 8.22 -11.30 -4.95
C ILE A 122 8.64 -9.96 -4.33
N VAL A 123 7.97 -9.55 -3.24
CA VAL A 123 8.31 -8.31 -2.52
C VAL A 123 9.73 -8.36 -1.97
N PHE A 124 10.17 -9.52 -1.45
CA PHE A 124 11.54 -9.70 -1.01
C PHE A 124 12.55 -9.51 -2.15
N PHE A 125 12.36 -10.18 -3.29
CA PHE A 125 13.27 -10.04 -4.43
C PHE A 125 13.39 -8.59 -4.89
N ILE A 126 12.27 -7.87 -5.00
CA ILE A 126 12.25 -6.46 -5.39
C ILE A 126 13.02 -5.59 -4.38
N ALA A 127 12.82 -5.83 -3.08
CA ALA A 127 13.53 -5.12 -2.02
C ALA A 127 15.04 -5.41 -2.04
N PHE A 128 15.43 -6.67 -2.30
CA PHE A 128 16.83 -7.07 -2.43
C PHE A 128 17.51 -6.36 -3.60
N PHE A 129 16.88 -6.33 -4.78
CA PHE A 129 17.43 -5.61 -5.94
C PHE A 129 17.52 -4.11 -5.70
N GLY A 130 16.55 -3.51 -5.00
CA GLY A 130 16.60 -2.10 -4.61
C GLY A 130 17.78 -1.79 -3.68
N CYS A 131 17.96 -2.60 -2.63
CA CYS A 131 19.04 -2.41 -1.65
C CYS A 131 20.42 -2.70 -2.24
N CYS A 132 20.60 -3.84 -2.92
CA CYS A 132 21.85 -4.19 -3.58
C CYS A 132 22.22 -3.22 -4.70
N GLY A 133 21.23 -2.71 -5.45
CA GLY A 133 21.42 -1.68 -6.47
C GLY A 133 21.99 -0.38 -5.91
N ALA A 134 21.52 0.04 -4.73
CA ALA A 134 22.05 1.21 -4.03
C ALA A 134 23.46 1.00 -3.48
N ILE A 135 23.75 -0.18 -2.91
CA ILE A 135 25.04 -0.47 -2.27
C ILE A 135 26.16 -0.72 -3.29
N ARG A 136 25.90 -1.50 -4.35
CA ARG A 136 26.94 -1.93 -5.29
C ARG A 136 27.29 -0.89 -6.36
N GLU A 137 26.62 0.27 -6.38
CA GLU A 137 26.68 1.26 -7.49
C GLU A 137 26.66 0.57 -8.89
N SER A 138 25.97 -0.57 -9.01
CA SER A 138 25.97 -1.38 -10.22
C SER A 138 24.85 -0.91 -11.14
N ASN A 139 25.23 -0.41 -12.31
CA ASN A 139 24.28 0.04 -13.34
C ASN A 139 23.29 -1.08 -13.72
N CYS A 140 23.76 -2.32 -13.84
CA CYS A 140 22.91 -3.44 -14.26
C CYS A 140 21.78 -3.70 -13.25
N MET A 141 22.09 -3.71 -11.95
CA MET A 141 21.10 -3.96 -10.89
C MET A 141 20.10 -2.81 -10.71
N LEU A 142 20.53 -1.57 -10.90
CA LEU A 142 19.64 -0.40 -10.85
C LEU A 142 18.66 -0.37 -12.04
N VAL A 143 19.12 -0.78 -13.22
CA VAL A 143 18.29 -0.87 -14.42
C VAL A 143 17.25 -2.00 -14.28
N THR A 144 17.65 -3.18 -13.80
CA THR A 144 16.69 -4.29 -13.60
C THR A 144 15.62 -3.93 -12.59
N TYR A 145 15.97 -3.32 -11.45
CA TYR A 145 15.00 -2.80 -10.48
C TYR A 145 14.00 -1.84 -11.11
N SER A 146 14.49 -0.90 -11.93
CA SER A 146 13.63 0.08 -12.62
C SER A 146 12.69 -0.59 -13.63
N ILE A 147 13.15 -1.62 -14.35
CA ILE A 147 12.31 -2.40 -15.28
C ILE A 147 11.20 -3.14 -14.52
N PHE A 148 11.52 -3.82 -13.41
CA PHE A 148 10.51 -4.51 -12.60
C PHE A 148 9.43 -3.55 -12.07
N MET A 149 9.81 -2.37 -11.59
CA MET A 149 8.85 -1.37 -11.11
C MET A 149 7.95 -0.83 -12.24
N LEU A 150 8.50 -0.63 -13.45
CA LEU A 150 7.69 -0.26 -14.61
C LEU A 150 6.71 -1.36 -15.02
N LEU A 151 7.14 -2.63 -14.99
CA LEU A 151 6.27 -3.76 -15.30
C LEU A 151 5.13 -3.88 -14.29
N LEU A 152 5.40 -3.71 -13.00
CA LEU A 152 4.37 -3.71 -11.96
C LEU A 152 3.36 -2.57 -12.12
N MET A 153 3.81 -1.39 -12.53
CA MET A 153 2.91 -0.27 -12.83
C MET A 153 1.93 -0.61 -13.96
N ILE A 154 2.40 -1.25 -15.03
CA ILE A 154 1.55 -1.66 -16.17
C ILE A 154 0.53 -2.72 -15.72
N ILE A 155 0.98 -3.72 -14.96
CA ILE A 155 0.11 -4.79 -14.43
C ILE A 155 -0.96 -4.19 -13.51
N LYS A 156 -0.57 -3.33 -12.56
CA LYS A 156 -1.52 -2.66 -11.64
C LYS A 156 -2.54 -1.82 -12.38
N LEU A 157 -2.12 -1.06 -13.39
CA LEU A 157 -3.04 -0.24 -14.19
C LEU A 157 -4.03 -1.13 -14.96
N THR A 158 -3.55 -2.23 -15.54
CA THR A 158 -4.40 -3.18 -16.27
C THR A 158 -5.43 -3.81 -15.35
N LEU A 159 -5.00 -4.29 -14.17
CA LEU A 159 -5.89 -4.87 -13.17
C LEU A 159 -6.89 -3.84 -12.65
N ALA A 160 -6.48 -2.61 -12.39
CA ALA A 160 -7.36 -1.54 -11.93
C ALA A 160 -8.48 -1.27 -12.95
N ILE A 161 -8.14 -1.17 -14.24
CA ILE A 161 -9.13 -0.97 -15.31
C ILE A 161 -10.07 -2.17 -15.41
N LEU A 162 -9.55 -3.40 -15.40
CA LEU A 162 -10.36 -4.61 -15.47
C LEU A 162 -11.36 -4.71 -14.31
N ILE A 163 -10.91 -4.43 -13.08
CA ILE A 163 -11.75 -4.42 -11.89
C ILE A 163 -12.81 -3.32 -12.00
N PHE A 164 -12.41 -2.11 -12.41
CA PHE A 164 -13.33 -0.99 -12.53
C PHE A 164 -14.47 -1.27 -13.52
N VAL A 165 -14.14 -1.81 -14.70
CA VAL A 165 -15.14 -2.18 -15.72
C VAL A 165 -16.08 -3.30 -15.26
N LYS A 166 -15.62 -4.18 -14.37
CA LYS A 166 -16.39 -5.33 -13.87
C LYS A 166 -17.00 -5.12 -12.49
N LEU A 167 -16.82 -3.95 -11.88
CA LEU A 167 -17.28 -3.72 -10.51
C LEU A 167 -18.81 -3.83 -10.41
N ASP A 168 -19.54 -3.20 -11.33
CA ASP A 168 -21.01 -3.23 -11.35
C ASP A 168 -21.54 -4.65 -11.64
N ASP A 169 -20.89 -5.38 -12.55
CA ASP A 169 -21.19 -6.79 -12.84
C ASP A 169 -20.98 -7.68 -11.61
N VAL A 170 -19.96 -7.41 -10.80
CA VAL A 170 -19.69 -8.16 -9.57
C VAL A 170 -20.73 -7.84 -8.51
N VAL A 171 -21.03 -6.56 -8.27
CA VAL A 171 -22.00 -6.11 -7.26
C VAL A 171 -23.41 -6.63 -7.56
N SER A 172 -23.82 -6.66 -8.84
CA SER A 172 -25.12 -7.20 -9.26
C SER A 172 -25.22 -8.72 -9.09
N LYS A 173 -24.09 -9.45 -9.14
CA LYS A 173 -24.07 -10.91 -8.93
C LYS A 173 -24.00 -11.31 -7.47
N VAL A 174 -23.60 -10.43 -6.55
CA VAL A 174 -23.56 -10.67 -5.10
C VAL A 174 -24.74 -11.49 -4.57
N PRO A 175 -26.02 -11.12 -4.82
CA PRO A 175 -27.15 -11.87 -4.28
C PRO A 175 -27.21 -13.32 -4.76
N LEU A 176 -26.77 -13.59 -6.00
CA LEU A 176 -26.73 -14.93 -6.56
C LEU A 176 -25.65 -15.78 -5.89
N TRP A 177 -24.46 -15.21 -5.65
CA TRP A 177 -23.39 -15.88 -4.91
C TRP A 177 -23.76 -16.16 -3.46
N LEU A 178 -24.39 -15.19 -2.77
CA LEU A 178 -24.82 -15.38 -1.38
C LEU A 178 -25.90 -16.45 -1.27
N ASN A 179 -26.86 -16.48 -2.20
CA ASN A 179 -27.92 -17.47 -2.18
C ASN A 179 -27.39 -18.88 -2.43
N GLU A 180 -26.46 -19.05 -3.38
CA GLU A 180 -25.83 -20.35 -3.62
C GLU A 180 -24.94 -20.78 -2.44
N ALA A 181 -24.15 -19.87 -1.86
CA ALA A 181 -23.36 -20.17 -0.66
C ALA A 181 -24.23 -20.60 0.53
N PHE A 182 -25.38 -19.93 0.72
CA PHE A 182 -26.34 -20.24 1.77
C PHE A 182 -27.00 -21.61 1.59
N LYS A 183 -27.25 -22.04 0.34
CA LYS A 183 -27.78 -23.38 0.05
C LYS A 183 -26.73 -24.48 0.21
N GLN A 184 -25.48 -24.18 -0.13
CA GLN A 184 -24.41 -25.16 -0.13
C GLN A 184 -23.95 -25.53 1.28
N ASP A 185 -23.67 -24.53 2.13
CA ASP A 185 -23.26 -24.77 3.51
C ASP A 185 -23.65 -23.60 4.44
N GLN A 186 -24.65 -23.86 5.28
CA GLN A 186 -25.13 -22.88 6.25
C GLN A 186 -24.13 -22.61 7.36
N VAL A 187 -23.29 -23.58 7.74
CA VAL A 187 -22.32 -23.38 8.84
C VAL A 187 -21.22 -22.41 8.41
N SER A 188 -20.69 -22.58 7.20
CA SER A 188 -19.76 -21.61 6.61
C SER A 188 -20.39 -20.23 6.39
N PHE A 189 -21.69 -20.17 6.07
CA PHE A 189 -22.40 -18.91 5.90
C PHE A 189 -22.54 -18.11 7.20
N GLN A 190 -22.57 -18.75 8.38
CA GLN A 190 -22.62 -18.05 9.67
C GLN A 190 -21.41 -17.13 9.89
N ALA A 191 -20.26 -17.42 9.29
CA ALA A 191 -19.11 -16.53 9.32
C ALA A 191 -19.41 -15.20 8.60
N ILE A 192 -20.15 -15.25 7.49
CA ILE A 192 -20.58 -14.06 6.74
C ILE A 192 -21.59 -13.27 7.57
N GLU A 193 -22.60 -13.93 8.14
CA GLU A 193 -23.61 -13.31 9.00
C GLU A 193 -22.98 -12.56 10.18
N LYS A 194 -22.00 -13.20 10.84
CA LYS A 194 -21.26 -12.59 11.95
C LYS A 194 -20.38 -11.42 11.49
N THR A 195 -19.75 -11.53 10.33
CA THR A 195 -18.82 -10.51 9.81
C THR A 195 -19.56 -9.25 9.35
N PHE A 196 -20.70 -9.42 8.69
CA PHE A 196 -21.49 -8.31 8.13
C PHE A 196 -22.69 -7.93 8.99
N THR A 197 -22.87 -8.57 10.15
CA THR A 197 -24.00 -8.35 11.07
C THR A 197 -25.35 -8.37 10.34
N CYS A 198 -25.58 -9.44 9.60
CA CYS A 198 -26.74 -9.64 8.73
C CYS A 198 -27.30 -11.06 8.92
N CYS A 199 -28.50 -11.32 8.43
CA CYS A 199 -29.16 -12.61 8.59
C CYS A 199 -29.69 -13.15 7.26
N GLY A 200 -29.17 -14.29 6.79
CA GLY A 200 -29.55 -14.89 5.51
C GLY A 200 -29.34 -13.98 4.29
N PRO A 201 -29.54 -14.48 3.05
CA PRO A 201 -29.50 -13.64 1.85
C PRO A 201 -30.52 -12.48 1.90
N ASP A 202 -31.78 -12.80 2.23
CA ASP A 202 -32.92 -11.87 2.18
C ASP A 202 -33.59 -11.66 3.55
N GLY A 203 -32.83 -11.83 4.64
CA GLY A 203 -33.31 -11.67 6.01
C GLY A 203 -33.74 -12.99 6.65
N TYR A 204 -34.50 -12.87 7.75
CA TYR A 204 -35.11 -14.03 8.45
C TYR A 204 -35.97 -14.91 7.53
N SER A 205 -36.51 -14.34 6.45
CA SER A 205 -37.35 -15.04 5.47
C SER A 205 -36.61 -16.20 4.77
N SER A 206 -35.28 -16.11 4.65
CA SER A 206 -34.44 -17.16 4.05
C SER A 206 -34.34 -18.43 4.92
N TYR A 207 -34.70 -18.32 6.19
CA TYR A 207 -34.72 -19.42 7.17
C TYR A 207 -36.13 -20.00 7.42
N VAL A 208 -37.15 -19.59 6.66
CA VAL A 208 -38.51 -20.15 6.83
C VAL A 208 -38.47 -21.68 6.61
N GLY A 209 -38.89 -22.43 7.64
CA GLY A 209 -38.83 -23.90 7.66
C GLY A 209 -37.51 -24.50 8.18
N ARG A 210 -36.61 -23.67 8.73
CA ARG A 210 -35.34 -24.07 9.37
C ARG A 210 -35.12 -23.29 10.67
N ASP A 211 -34.23 -23.80 11.52
CA ASP A 211 -33.83 -23.09 12.74
C ASP A 211 -32.95 -21.88 12.40
N LEU A 212 -33.23 -20.76 13.07
CA LEU A 212 -32.50 -19.51 12.88
C LEU A 212 -31.11 -19.62 13.55
N SER A 213 -30.07 -19.18 12.85
CA SER A 213 -28.72 -19.19 13.41
C SER A 213 -28.59 -18.18 14.56
N PRO A 214 -27.88 -18.49 15.67
CA PRO A 214 -27.61 -17.52 16.73
C PRO A 214 -26.75 -16.33 16.26
N THR A 215 -26.07 -16.43 15.11
CA THR A 215 -25.33 -15.31 14.48
C THR A 215 -26.24 -14.23 13.88
N CYS A 216 -27.52 -14.53 13.66
CA CYS A 216 -28.49 -13.61 13.06
C CYS A 216 -29.01 -12.51 13.99
N CYS A 217 -28.71 -12.57 15.30
CA CYS A 217 -29.20 -11.57 16.26
C CYS A 217 -28.09 -11.16 17.25
N ALA A 218 -28.22 -9.97 17.83
CA ALA A 218 -27.37 -9.53 18.94
C ALA A 218 -27.69 -10.26 20.26
N THR A 219 -28.94 -10.69 20.42
CA THR A 219 -29.49 -11.24 21.66
C THR A 219 -29.60 -12.76 21.61
N PRO A 220 -29.47 -13.45 22.76
CA PRO A 220 -29.57 -14.91 22.83
C PRO A 220 -30.97 -15.43 22.49
N GLN A 221 -32.01 -14.59 22.60
CA GLN A 221 -33.34 -14.89 22.11
C GLN A 221 -33.47 -14.34 20.69
N CYS A 222 -33.29 -15.23 19.70
CA CYS A 222 -33.45 -14.91 18.29
C CYS A 222 -34.88 -15.17 17.84
N THR A 223 -35.61 -14.12 17.46
CA THR A 223 -36.93 -14.21 16.83
C THR A 223 -36.92 -13.45 15.51
N SER A 224 -37.91 -13.66 14.64
CA SER A 224 -38.02 -12.96 13.36
C SER A 224 -38.09 -11.44 13.49
N LEU A 225 -38.54 -10.91 14.63
CA LEU A 225 -38.59 -9.46 14.92
C LEU A 225 -37.23 -8.88 15.36
N THR A 226 -36.33 -9.72 15.90
CA THR A 226 -35.03 -9.29 16.44
C THR A 226 -33.85 -9.67 15.54
N ALA A 227 -34.12 -10.28 14.39
CA ALA A 227 -33.12 -10.66 13.41
C ALA A 227 -32.60 -9.44 12.64
N TYR A 228 -31.32 -9.46 12.25
CA TYR A 228 -30.74 -8.44 11.36
C TYR A 228 -31.37 -8.47 9.96
N GLY A 229 -31.14 -7.40 9.20
CA GLY A 229 -31.51 -7.32 7.79
C GLY A 229 -30.77 -8.33 6.91
N GLY A 230 -31.22 -8.48 5.66
CA GLY A 230 -30.62 -9.43 4.71
C GLY A 230 -29.18 -9.07 4.32
N CYS A 231 -28.34 -10.09 4.19
CA CYS A 231 -26.92 -9.92 3.84
C CYS A 231 -26.71 -9.35 2.43
N ASN A 232 -27.65 -9.53 1.51
CA ASN A 232 -27.52 -9.03 0.14
C ASN A 232 -27.27 -7.51 0.09
N THR A 233 -28.02 -6.72 0.87
CA THR A 233 -27.89 -5.26 0.87
C THR A 233 -26.63 -4.80 1.59
N HIS A 234 -26.30 -5.40 2.74
CA HIS A 234 -25.11 -5.06 3.50
C HIS A 234 -23.82 -5.38 2.73
N VAL A 235 -23.77 -6.54 2.07
CA VAL A 235 -22.61 -6.94 1.28
C VAL A 235 -22.49 -6.11 0.01
N GLN A 236 -23.60 -5.80 -0.68
CA GLN A 236 -23.56 -4.88 -1.82
C GLN A 236 -23.06 -3.48 -1.43
N GLN A 237 -23.57 -2.94 -0.32
CA GLN A 237 -23.14 -1.65 0.21
C GLN A 237 -21.66 -1.68 0.64
N PHE A 238 -21.20 -2.81 1.20
CA PHE A 238 -19.79 -3.02 1.50
C PHE A 238 -18.94 -2.93 0.23
N PHE A 239 -19.27 -3.67 -0.84
CA PHE A 239 -18.49 -3.62 -2.07
C PHE A 239 -18.44 -2.22 -2.70
N GLN A 240 -19.53 -1.44 -2.63
CA GLN A 240 -19.54 -0.07 -3.12
C GLN A 240 -18.68 0.87 -2.25
N THR A 241 -18.86 0.81 -0.92
CA THR A 241 -18.18 1.73 0.01
C THR A 241 -16.68 1.41 0.12
N PHE A 242 -16.36 0.14 0.34
CA PHE A 242 -14.97 -0.31 0.44
C PHE A 242 -14.27 -0.31 -0.92
N GLY A 243 -15.00 -0.53 -2.02
CA GLY A 243 -14.45 -0.42 -3.37
C GLY A 243 -13.85 0.97 -3.63
N LEU A 244 -14.55 2.03 -3.22
CA LEU A 244 -14.03 3.40 -3.31
C LEU A 244 -12.82 3.63 -2.40
N ALA A 245 -12.87 3.15 -1.15
CA ALA A 245 -11.75 3.27 -0.22
C ALA A 245 -10.49 2.55 -0.73
N ILE A 246 -10.63 1.31 -1.19
CA ILE A 246 -9.54 0.52 -1.78
C ILE A 246 -9.02 1.20 -3.05
N GLY A 247 -9.91 1.74 -3.89
CA GLY A 247 -9.54 2.53 -5.07
C GLY A 247 -8.63 3.72 -4.72
N SER A 248 -8.94 4.44 -3.63
CA SER A 248 -8.10 5.55 -3.16
C SER A 248 -6.70 5.10 -2.75
N VAL A 249 -6.59 3.99 -2.02
CA VAL A 249 -5.32 3.40 -1.59
C VAL A 249 -4.50 2.94 -2.79
N MET A 250 -5.13 2.35 -3.80
CA MET A 250 -4.46 1.91 -5.03
C MET A 250 -3.83 3.07 -5.80
N ILE A 251 -4.51 4.22 -5.88
CA ILE A 251 -3.97 5.43 -6.53
C ILE A 251 -2.70 5.92 -5.80
N VAL A 252 -2.72 5.92 -4.47
CA VAL A 252 -1.55 6.30 -3.66
C VAL A 252 -0.39 5.34 -3.91
N ILE A 253 -0.65 4.03 -3.94
CA ILE A 253 0.38 3.01 -4.20
C ILE A 253 1.02 3.20 -5.58
N VAL A 254 0.22 3.38 -6.63
CA VAL A 254 0.72 3.62 -8.01
C VAL A 254 1.53 4.90 -8.07
N SER A 255 1.13 5.94 -7.34
CA SER A 255 1.86 7.20 -7.27
C SER A 255 3.24 7.03 -6.61
N LEU A 256 3.31 6.33 -5.47
CA LEU A 256 4.57 6.04 -4.78
C LEU A 256 5.52 5.18 -5.64
N GLU A 257 4.96 4.21 -6.38
CA GLU A 257 5.71 3.37 -7.31
C GLU A 257 6.29 4.17 -8.48
N LEU A 258 5.51 5.10 -9.06
CA LEU A 258 5.99 5.99 -10.11
C LEU A 258 7.16 6.86 -9.60
N VAL A 259 7.03 7.41 -8.40
CA VAL A 259 8.09 8.17 -7.74
C VAL A 259 9.35 7.31 -7.57
N ALA A 260 9.21 6.09 -7.05
CA ALA A 260 10.32 5.17 -6.89
C ALA A 260 11.01 4.82 -8.22
N ALA A 261 10.23 4.60 -9.28
CA ALA A 261 10.76 4.34 -10.62
C ALA A 261 11.54 5.54 -11.18
N VAL A 262 11.00 6.77 -11.03
CA VAL A 262 11.68 8.00 -11.45
C VAL A 262 13.00 8.19 -10.70
N PHE A 263 13.01 7.98 -9.38
CA PHE A 263 14.24 8.02 -8.59
C PHE A 263 15.24 6.94 -9.01
N GLY A 264 14.79 5.72 -9.25
CA GLY A 264 15.61 4.62 -9.75
C GLY A 264 16.28 4.96 -11.08
N LEU A 265 15.53 5.54 -12.03
CA LEU A 265 16.06 5.99 -13.32
C LEU A 265 17.02 7.18 -13.18
N CYS A 266 16.70 8.18 -12.35
CA CYS A 266 17.57 9.32 -12.06
C CYS A 266 18.92 8.85 -11.45
N LEU A 267 18.89 7.84 -10.56
CA LEU A 267 20.09 7.22 -9.99
C LEU A 267 20.86 6.40 -11.03
N ALA A 268 20.19 5.54 -11.80
CA ALA A 268 20.80 4.74 -12.86
C ALA A 268 21.52 5.61 -13.91
N ASN A 269 20.91 6.73 -14.32
CA ASN A 269 21.53 7.69 -15.23
C ASN A 269 22.76 8.37 -14.63
N THR A 270 22.71 8.70 -13.33
CA THR A 270 23.85 9.30 -12.62
C THR A 270 25.04 8.34 -12.55
N VAL A 271 24.78 7.08 -12.19
CA VAL A 271 25.83 6.03 -12.14
C VAL A 271 26.38 5.78 -13.54
N ARG A 272 25.53 5.68 -14.57
CA ARG A 272 25.95 5.47 -15.95
C ARG A 272 26.83 6.61 -16.46
N ASN A 273 26.49 7.85 -16.10
CA ASN A 273 27.29 9.03 -16.43
C ASN A 273 28.66 9.00 -15.73
N LYS A 274 28.72 8.66 -14.42
CA LYS A 274 29.99 8.47 -13.71
C LYS A 274 30.88 7.41 -14.39
N SER A 275 30.34 6.24 -14.72
CA SER A 275 31.09 5.15 -15.36
C SER A 275 31.56 5.49 -16.79
N ARG A 276 30.87 6.40 -17.50
CA ARG A 276 31.35 6.90 -18.80
C ARG A 276 32.54 7.86 -18.63
N ARG A 277 32.47 8.76 -17.64
CA ARG A 277 33.57 9.71 -17.36
C ARG A 277 34.85 9.02 -16.91
N ALA A 278 34.76 7.93 -16.15
CA ALA A 278 35.94 7.17 -15.71
C ALA A 278 36.68 6.42 -16.83
N ARG A 279 36.14 6.38 -18.06
CA ARG A 279 36.77 5.75 -19.23
C ARG A 279 37.52 6.72 -20.13
N TYR A 280 37.41 8.02 -19.89
CA TYR A 280 38.18 9.07 -20.55
C TYR A 280 39.27 9.56 -19.61
#